data_AF-A0A3D4ZQG1-F1
#
_entry.id   AF-A0A3D4ZQG1-F1
#
_cell.length_a   1.000
_cell.length_b   1.000
_cell.length_c   1.000
_cell.angle_alpha   90.00
_cell.angle_beta   90.00
_cell.angle_gamma   90.00
#
_symmetry.space_group_name_H-M   'P 1'
#
loop_
_entity.id
_entity.type
_entity.pdbx_description
1 polymer ?
#
loop_
_entity_poly.entity_id
_entity_poly.type
_entity_poly.pdbx_seq_one_letter_code
_entity_poly.pdbx_strand_id
1 'polypeptide(L)' 'MTKIDIFSGFLGAGKTTLIKKLISEVFAGEKVVLIENEFGDIAIDGGFLQDVGVVINEMNSGC' A
#
# COMPACT_ATOMS: atom_id res chain seq x y z
N MET A 1 19.69 -4.73 -6.02
CA MET A 1 18.93 -5.78 -5.34
C MET A 1 17.73 -5.11 -4.68
N THR A 2 16.51 -5.52 -5.01
CA THR A 2 15.29 -4.89 -4.50
C THR A 2 14.93 -5.48 -3.13
N LYS A 3 14.65 -4.62 -2.14
CA LYS A 3 14.14 -5.07 -0.83
C LYS A 3 12.64 -5.34 -0.95
N ILE A 4 12.17 -6.40 -0.29
CA ILE A 4 10.77 -6.82 -0.30
C ILE A 4 10.33 -6.98 1.14
N ASP A 5 9.32 -6.21 1.53
CA ASP A 5 8.66 -6.31 2.83
C ASP A 5 7.24 -6.86 2.65
N ILE A 6 6.83 -7.80 3.51
CA ILE A 6 5.51 -8.43 3.46
C ILE A 6 4.72 -8.07 4.70
N PHE A 7 3.57 -7.44 4.52
CA PHE A 7 2.63 -7.11 5.58
C PHE A 7 1.44 -8.06 5.56
N SER A 8 1.21 -8.76 6.66
CA SER A 8 0.09 -9.70 6.82
C SER A 8 -0.56 -9.54 8.19
N GLY A 9 -1.83 -9.93 8.31
CA GLY A 9 -2.61 -9.86 9.54
C GLY A 9 -4.11 -9.82 9.27
N PHE A 10 -4.90 -10.00 10.33
CA PHE A 10 -6.36 -10.00 10.27
C PHE A 10 -6.95 -8.69 9.69
N LEU A 11 -8.20 -8.75 9.20
CA LEU A 11 -8.95 -7.56 8.81
C LEU A 11 -9.09 -6.62 10.02
N GLY A 12 -8.87 -5.33 9.84
CA GLY A 12 -8.91 -4.36 10.93
C GLY A 12 -7.66 -4.31 11.82
N ALA A 13 -6.59 -5.07 11.53
CA ALA A 13 -5.34 -5.03 12.31
C ALA A 13 -4.51 -3.73 12.15
N GLY A 14 -5.03 -2.72 11.44
CA GLY A 14 -4.35 -1.43 11.24
C GLY A 14 -3.21 -1.44 10.21
N LYS A 15 -3.18 -2.43 9.31
CA LYS A 15 -2.13 -2.59 8.29
C LYS A 15 -1.98 -1.35 7.40
N THR A 16 -3.08 -0.85 6.82
CA THR A 16 -3.08 0.34 5.93
C THR A 16 -2.51 1.57 6.63
N THR A 17 -2.91 1.81 7.89
CA THR A 17 -2.39 2.92 8.71
C THR A 17 -0.89 2.82 8.95
N LEU A 18 -0.39 1.62 9.26
CA LEU A 18 1.04 1.38 9.45
C LEU A 18 1.82 1.63 8.15
N ILE A 19 1.36 1.06 7.04
CA ILE A 19 2.01 1.20 5.73
C ILE A 19 2.10 2.67 5.32
N LYS A 20 1.01 3.45 5.48
CA LYS A 20 1.02 4.90 5.20
C LYS A 20 2.09 5.65 5.99
N LYS A 21 2.21 5.35 7.29
CA LYS A 21 3.21 5.98 8.16
C LYS A 21 4.64 5.61 7.76
N LEU A 22 4.88 4.34 7.41
CA LEU A 22 6.19 3.88 6.94
C LEU A 22 6.61 4.57 5.64
N ILE A 23 5.69 4.69 4.68
CA ILE A 23 5.95 5.39 3.42
C ILE A 23 6.30 6.86 3.67
N SER A 24 5.56 7.56 4.54
CA SER A 24 5.77 8.98 4.78
C SER A 24 7.01 9.30 5.64
N GLU A 25 7.37 8.43 6.59
CA GLU A 25 8.42 8.72 7.57
C GLU A 25 9.72 7.95 7.30
N VAL A 26 9.62 6.65 7.00
CA VAL A 26 10.78 5.75 6.90
C VAL A 26 11.32 5.70 5.47
N PHE A 27 10.42 5.60 4.49
CA PHE A 27 10.77 5.52 3.07
C PHE A 27 10.69 6.87 2.36
N ALA A 28 10.70 7.97 3.11
CA ALA A 28 10.64 9.31 2.56
C ALA A 28 11.81 9.55 1.59
N GLY A 29 11.49 9.87 0.33
CA GLY A 29 12.47 10.08 -0.73
C GLY A 29 13.00 8.80 -1.40
N GLU A 30 12.52 7.62 -1.00
CA GLU A 30 12.80 6.36 -1.68
C GLU A 30 11.78 6.08 -2.80
N LYS A 31 12.21 5.33 -3.82
CA LYS A 31 11.31 4.84 -4.87
C LYS A 31 10.62 3.57 -4.39
N VAL A 32 9.41 3.71 -3.85
CA VAL A 32 8.59 2.62 -3.30
C VAL A 32 7.55 2.16 -4.31
N VAL A 33 7.30 0.86 -4.35
CA VAL A 33 6.15 0.23 -5.02
C VAL A 33 5.34 -0.49 -3.95
N LEU A 34 4.05 -0.20 -3.86
CA LEU A 34 3.11 -0.90 -3.00
C LEU A 34 2.25 -1.83 -3.85
N ILE A 35 2.10 -3.07 -3.41
CA ILE A 35 1.20 -4.06 -4.00
C ILE A 35 0.23 -4.48 -2.90
N GLU A 36 -1.06 -4.35 -3.15
CA GLU A 36 -2.12 -4.73 -2.23
C GLU A 36 -3.15 -5.62 -2.92
N ASN A 37 -3.77 -6.50 -2.14
CA ASN A 37 -4.93 -7.25 -2.57
C ASN A 37 -6.17 -6.50 -2.06
N GLU A 38 -6.95 -5.92 -2.96
CA GLU A 38 -8.23 -5.32 -2.61
C GLU A 38 -9.36 -6.34 -2.83
N PHE A 39 -10.31 -6.42 -1.88
CA PHE A 39 -11.44 -7.35 -1.95
C PHE A 39 -12.75 -6.55 -1.81
N GLY A 40 -13.45 -6.34 -2.92
CA GLY A 40 -14.70 -5.56 -3.01
C GLY A 40 -14.71 -4.60 -4.21
N ASP A 41 -15.89 -4.21 -4.70
CA ASP A 41 -16.05 -3.37 -5.91
C ASP A 41 -15.71 -1.88 -5.72
N ILE A 42 -15.36 -1.46 -4.50
CA ILE A 42 -15.08 -0.06 -4.16
C ILE A 42 -13.63 0.04 -3.71
N ALA A 43 -12.82 0.69 -4.55
CA ALA A 43 -11.44 1.03 -4.23
C ALA A 43 -11.39 2.13 -3.16
N ILE A 44 -11.50 1.76 -1.88
CA ILE A 44 -11.49 2.71 -0.77
C ILE A 44 -10.05 3.12 -0.44
N ASP A 45 -9.11 2.17 -0.58
CA ASP A 45 -7.72 2.38 -0.14
C ASP A 45 -6.88 3.14 -1.18
N GLY A 46 -7.23 3.06 -2.48
CA GLY A 46 -6.54 3.78 -3.55
C GLY A 46 -6.53 5.31 -3.36
N GLY A 47 -7.60 5.90 -2.83
CA GLY A 47 -7.64 7.34 -2.51
C GLY A 47 -6.78 7.71 -1.30
N PHE A 48 -6.63 6.80 -0.33
CA PHE A 48 -5.94 7.07 0.93
C PHE A 48 -4.41 7.14 0.78
N LEU A 49 -3.87 6.52 -0.27
CA LEU A 49 -2.43 6.37 -0.52
C LEU A 49 -1.90 7.31 -1.61
N GLN A 50 -2.75 7.99 -2.39
CA GLN A 50 -2.31 9.01 -3.35
C GLN A 50 -1.62 10.20 -2.66
N ASP A 51 -2.08 10.54 -1.45
CA ASP A 51 -1.56 11.66 -0.67
C ASP A 51 -0.07 11.52 -0.28
N VAL A 52 0.47 10.30 -0.27
CA VAL A 52 1.87 10.04 0.13
C VAL A 52 2.84 9.94 -1.06
N GLY A 53 2.40 10.31 -2.27
CA GLY A 53 3.27 10.42 -3.44
C GLY A 53 3.73 9.07 -4.02
N VAL A 54 3.04 7.99 -3.66
CA VAL A 54 3.29 6.64 -4.20
C VAL A 54 2.49 6.43 -5.46
N VAL A 55 3.13 5.85 -6.48
CA VAL A 55 2.45 5.44 -7.70
C VAL A 55 1.66 4.18 -7.40
N ILE A 56 0.35 4.34 -7.26
CA ILE A 56 -0.60 3.23 -7.09
C ILE A 56 -0.93 2.69 -8.48
N ASN A 57 -0.64 1.40 -8.69
CA ASN A 57 -1.12 0.66 -9.85
C ASN A 57 -2.10 -0.38 -9.32
N GLU A 58 -3.39 -0.15 -9.53
CA GLU A 58 -4.43 -1.11 -9.18
C GLU A 58 -4.32 -2.33 -10.09
N MET A 59 -4.11 -3.50 -9.50
CA MET A 59 -4.15 -4.77 -10.21
C MET A 59 -5.55 -5.38 -10.03
N ASN A 60 -6.48 -4.97 -10.89
CA ASN A 60 -7.80 -5.56 -10.92
C ASN A 60 -7.71 -6.98 -11.52
N SER A 61 -8.09 -7.99 -10.73
CA SER A 61 -8.36 -9.37 -11.19
C SER A 61 -7.14 -10.28 -11.48
N GLY A 62 -6.12 -10.24 -10.62
CA GLY A 62 -5.18 -11.38 -10.48
C GLY A 62 -4.15 -11.58 -11.60
N CYS A 63 -4.04 -10.65 -12.55
CA CYS A 63 -2.94 -10.48 -13.52
C CYS A 63 -2.97 -9.05 -14.08
#